data_AF-A0A1U9ZYJ9-F1
#
_entry.id   AF-A0A1U9ZYJ9-F1
#
_cell.length_a   1.000
_cell.length_b   1.000
_cell.length_c   1.000
_cell.angle_alpha   90.00
_cell.angle_beta   90.00
_cell.angle_gamma   90.00
#
_symmetry.space_group_name_H-M   'P 1'
#
loop_
_entity.id
_entity.type
_entity.pdbx_description
1 polymer ?
#
loop_
_entity_poly.entity_id
_entity_poly.type
_entity_poly.pdbx_seq_one_letter_code
_entity_poly.pdbx_strand_id
1 'polypeptide(L)'
;MVLINEKDTAADAMGKNYAERLQRRLPDWWVMYSLRDRALVAFYAGHCAPGGIWVAAEHPDELLRRMSDAVQAQWRSQAAYDLRNRPLAHQEVGRFC
;
A
#
# COMPACT_ATOMS: atom_id res chain seq x y z
N MET A 1 30.91 -17.40 2.71
CA MET A 1 30.31 -18.19 1.63
C MET A 1 28.82 -18.28 1.92
N VAL A 2 28.00 -17.46 1.27
CA VAL A 2 26.55 -17.46 1.49
C VAL A 2 25.99 -18.63 0.70
N LEU A 3 25.61 -19.71 1.40
CA LEU A 3 24.86 -20.81 0.82
C LEU A 3 23.47 -20.26 0.47
N ILE A 4 23.29 -19.83 -0.77
CA ILE A 4 21.97 -19.47 -1.28
C ILE A 4 21.20 -20.78 -1.37
N ASN A 5 20.32 -20.99 -0.39
CA ASN A 5 19.46 -22.18 -0.32
C ASN A 5 18.44 -22.10 -1.48
N GLU A 6 18.27 -23.17 -2.25
CA GLU A 6 17.35 -23.20 -3.40
C GLU A 6 15.92 -22.79 -3.02
N LYS A 7 15.52 -23.10 -1.77
CA LYS A 7 14.24 -22.69 -1.19
C LYS A 7 14.08 -21.17 -1.07
N ASP A 8 15.15 -20.46 -0.75
CA ASP A 8 15.15 -19.00 -0.64
C ASP A 8 14.99 -18.36 -2.03
N THR A 9 15.63 -18.95 -3.05
CA THR A 9 15.52 -18.47 -4.43
C THR A 9 14.11 -18.66 -4.99
N ALA A 10 13.44 -19.78 -4.67
CA ALA A 10 12.06 -20.02 -5.07
C ALA A 10 11.09 -19.04 -4.40
N ALA A 11 11.29 -18.77 -3.10
CA ALA A 11 10.50 -17.78 -2.37
C ALA A 11 10.69 -16.36 -2.94
N ASP A 12 11.92 -15.97 -3.24
CA ASP A 12 12.24 -14.68 -3.84
C ASP A 12 11.61 -14.52 -5.24
N ALA A 13 11.63 -15.57 -6.05
CA ALA A 13 10.99 -15.57 -7.37
C ALA A 13 9.46 -15.44 -7.26
N MET A 14 8.84 -16.12 -6.30
CA MET A 14 7.40 -15.98 -6.01
C MET A 14 7.05 -14.56 -5.57
N GLY A 15 7.86 -13.96 -4.69
CA GLY A 15 7.69 -12.58 -4.23
C GLY A 15 7.73 -11.57 -5.39
N LYS A 16 8.75 -11.66 -6.25
CA LYS A 16 8.87 -10.82 -7.46
C LYS A 16 7.68 -10.96 -8.40
N ASN A 17 7.31 -12.20 -8.74
CA ASN A 17 6.16 -12.47 -9.62
C ASN A 17 4.85 -11.95 -9.03
N TYR A 18 4.68 -12.00 -7.70
CA TYR A 18 3.52 -11.43 -7.05
C TYR A 18 3.49 -9.91 -7.14
N ALA A 19 4.61 -9.23 -6.83
CA ALA A 19 4.73 -7.79 -6.94
C ALA A 19 4.39 -7.28 -8.36
N GLU A 20 4.94 -7.90 -9.40
CA GLU A 20 4.67 -7.53 -10.80
C GLU A 20 3.21 -7.73 -11.22
N ARG A 21 2.56 -8.78 -10.73
CA ARG A 21 1.11 -9.00 -10.97
C ARG A 21 0.28 -7.97 -10.23
N LEU A 22 0.65 -7.64 -8.99
CA LEU A 22 -0.09 -6.68 -8.19
C LEU A 22 0.06 -5.26 -8.73
N GLN A 23 1.26 -4.88 -9.17
CA GLN A 23 1.54 -3.59 -9.83
C GLN A 23 0.65 -3.36 -11.06
N ARG A 24 0.41 -4.40 -11.87
CA ARG A 24 -0.46 -4.30 -13.05
C ARG A 24 -1.94 -4.12 -12.70
N ARG A 25 -2.36 -4.60 -11.52
CA ARG A 25 -3.75 -4.51 -11.05
C ARG A 25 -4.04 -3.19 -10.33
N LEU A 26 -3.02 -2.57 -9.75
CA LEU A 26 -3.14 -1.41 -8.88
C LEU A 26 -2.21 -0.28 -9.37
N PRO A 27 -2.61 0.51 -10.38
CA PRO A 27 -1.73 1.51 -10.99
C PRO A 27 -1.34 2.65 -10.02
N ASP A 28 -2.19 2.96 -9.04
CA ASP A 28 -1.93 3.99 -8.02
C ASP A 28 -0.96 3.51 -6.92
N TRP A 29 -0.65 2.21 -6.91
CA TRP A 29 0.29 1.61 -5.99
C TRP A 29 1.57 1.23 -6.72
N TRP A 30 2.70 1.69 -6.22
CA TRP A 30 4.02 1.21 -6.59
C TRP A 30 4.37 0.01 -5.72
N VAL A 31 4.45 -1.17 -6.32
CA VAL A 31 4.68 -2.43 -5.63
C VAL A 31 6.00 -3.05 -6.08
N MET A 32 6.83 -3.46 -5.12
CA MET A 32 8.09 -4.13 -5.38
C MET A 32 8.37 -5.23 -4.34
N TYR A 33 9.32 -6.09 -4.67
CA TYR A 33 9.86 -7.09 -3.73
C TYR A 33 11.30 -6.71 -3.35
N SER A 34 11.56 -6.51 -2.06
CA SER A 34 12.90 -6.26 -1.52
C SER A 34 13.63 -7.58 -1.29
N LEU A 35 14.73 -7.81 -2.00
CA LEU A 35 15.61 -8.97 -1.73
C LEU A 35 16.38 -8.83 -0.41
N ARG A 36 16.61 -7.59 0.04
CA ARG A 36 17.35 -7.30 1.27
C ARG A 36 16.51 -7.70 2.49
N ASP A 37 15.23 -7.32 2.47
CA ASP A 37 14.31 -7.52 3.60
C ASP A 37 13.40 -8.73 3.38
N ARG A 38 13.51 -9.40 2.22
CA ARG A 38 12.67 -10.53 1.78
C ARG A 38 11.18 -10.26 1.98
N ALA A 39 10.75 -9.07 1.57
CA ALA A 39 9.41 -8.58 1.82
C ALA A 39 8.83 -7.90 0.58
N LEU A 40 7.50 -7.97 0.46
CA LEU A 40 6.74 -7.14 -0.45
C LEU A 40 6.57 -5.75 0.15
N VAL A 41 6.68 -4.76 -0.71
CA VAL A 41 6.65 -3.35 -0.37
C VAL A 41 5.69 -2.66 -1.32
N ALA A 42 4.77 -1.87 -0.78
CA ALA A 42 3.81 -1.10 -1.55
C ALA A 42 3.78 0.35 -1.08
N PHE A 43 3.87 1.25 -2.05
CA PHE A 43 3.76 2.69 -1.87
C PHE A 43 2.55 3.21 -2.63
N TYR A 44 1.63 3.88 -1.96
CA TYR A 44 0.51 4.52 -2.61
C TYR A 44 0.89 5.95 -3.01
N ALA A 45 0.83 6.22 -4.32
CA ALA A 45 1.09 7.53 -4.91
C ALA A 45 -0.19 8.23 -5.40
N GLY A 46 -1.36 7.69 -5.07
CA GLY A 46 -2.63 8.23 -5.53
C GLY A 46 -3.01 9.54 -4.84
N HIS A 47 -3.92 10.27 -5.47
CA HIS A 47 -4.37 11.61 -5.05
C HIS A 47 -4.97 11.63 -3.63
N CYS A 48 -5.49 10.50 -3.15
CA CYS A 48 -6.27 10.41 -1.93
C CYS A 48 -5.43 10.31 -0.64
N ALA A 49 -4.10 10.21 -0.74
CA ALA A 49 -3.21 10.19 0.43
C ALA A 49 -2.09 11.23 0.30
N PRO A 50 -2.36 12.50 0.64
CA PRO A 50 -1.31 13.51 0.74
C PRO A 50 -0.28 13.07 1.78
N GLY A 51 0.97 12.91 1.35
CA GLY A 51 2.08 12.34 2.14
C GLY A 51 2.50 10.92 1.73
N GLY A 52 1.68 10.24 0.92
CA GLY A 52 1.89 8.86 0.51
C GLY A 52 1.64 7.85 1.63
N ILE A 53 1.34 6.60 1.26
CA ILE A 53 1.19 5.50 2.22
C ILE A 53 2.25 4.45 1.90
N TRP A 54 3.05 4.08 2.91
CA TRP A 54 4.03 3.02 2.78
C TRP A 54 3.64 1.82 3.63
N VAL A 55 3.59 0.64 3.02
CA VAL A 55 3.36 -0.62 3.72
C VAL A 55 4.30 -1.69 3.22
N ALA A 56 4.74 -2.56 4.12
CA ALA A 56 5.54 -3.73 3.80
C ALA A 56 5.01 -4.95 4.55
N ALA A 57 5.12 -6.12 3.94
CA ALA A 57 4.79 -7.41 4.55
C ALA A 57 5.59 -8.53 3.88
N GLU A 58 5.91 -9.58 4.65
CA GLU A 58 6.58 -10.78 4.13
C GLU A 58 5.64 -11.60 3.24
N HIS A 59 4.34 -11.57 3.55
CA HIS A 59 3.33 -12.38 2.86
C HIS A 59 2.34 -11.54 2.03
N PRO A 60 1.95 -12.05 0.84
CA PRO A 60 0.96 -11.42 -0.05
C PRO A 60 -0.35 -10.98 0.62
N ASP A 61 -0.99 -11.87 1.38
CA ASP A 61 -2.29 -11.60 1.99
C ASP A 61 -2.19 -10.54 3.08
N GLU A 62 -1.09 -10.56 3.83
CA GLU A 62 -0.81 -9.56 4.84
C GLU A 62 -0.55 -8.19 4.20
N LEU A 63 0.17 -8.13 3.08
CA LEU A 63 0.38 -6.88 2.35
C LEU A 63 -0.96 -6.25 1.98
N LEU A 64 -1.87 -7.02 1.37
CA LEU A 64 -3.19 -6.52 0.96
C LEU A 64 -4.00 -6.02 2.15
N ARG A 65 -3.97 -6.75 3.27
CA ARG A 65 -4.63 -6.32 4.51
C ARG A 65 -4.06 -5.00 5.01
N ARG A 66 -2.72 -4.87 5.08
CA ARG A 66 -2.05 -3.63 5.52
C ARG A 66 -2.33 -2.46 4.57
N MET A 67 -2.38 -2.69 3.26
CA MET A 67 -2.76 -1.67 2.27
C MET A 67 -4.17 -1.15 2.55
N SER A 68 -5.14 -2.05 2.73
CA SER A 68 -6.53 -1.69 3.06
C SER A 68 -6.62 -0.93 4.39
N ASP A 69 -5.99 -1.44 5.44
CA ASP A 69 -6.01 -0.84 6.78
C ASP A 69 -5.41 0.57 6.76
N ALA A 70 -4.29 0.76 6.05
CA ALA A 70 -3.62 2.05 5.95
C ALA A 70 -4.44 3.08 5.15
N VAL A 71 -5.07 2.68 4.05
CA VAL A 71 -5.99 3.55 3.29
C VAL A 71 -7.18 3.96 4.15
N GLN A 72 -7.81 3.00 4.84
CA GLN A 72 -8.94 3.30 5.73
C GLN A 72 -8.55 4.23 6.89
N ALA A 73 -7.38 4.05 7.48
CA ALA A 73 -6.88 4.93 8.54
C ALA A 73 -6.67 6.36 8.05
N GLN A 74 -6.12 6.52 6.85
CA GLN A 74 -5.94 7.82 6.21
C GLN A 74 -7.28 8.50 5.94
N TRP A 75 -8.26 7.76 5.39
CA TRP A 75 -9.60 8.28 5.11
C TRP A 75 -10.34 8.71 6.38
N ARG A 76 -10.28 7.91 7.44
CA ARG A 76 -10.89 8.29 8.74
C ARG A 76 -10.26 9.56 9.29
N SER A 77 -8.95 9.73 9.12
CA SER A 77 -8.23 10.92 9.58
C SER A 77 -8.60 12.17 8.78
N GLN A 78 -8.72 12.06 7.46
CA GLN A 78 -9.21 13.16 6.60
C GLN A 78 -10.65 13.53 6.92
N ALA A 79 -11.55 12.56 7.01
CA ALA A 79 -12.95 12.81 7.37
C ALA A 79 -13.07 13.52 8.74
N ALA A 80 -12.24 13.13 9.72
CA ALA A 80 -12.19 13.79 11.02
C ALA A 80 -11.62 15.22 10.94
N TYR A 81 -10.63 15.47 10.07
CA TYR A 81 -10.08 16.80 9.84
C TYR A 81 -11.11 17.71 9.16
N ASP A 82 -11.78 17.23 8.11
CA ASP A 82 -12.81 17.98 7.39
C ASP A 82 -14.01 18.29 8.29
N LEU A 83 -14.45 17.35 9.13
CA LEU A 83 -15.51 17.60 10.11
C LEU A 83 -15.12 18.66 11.16
N ARG A 84 -13.85 18.70 11.58
CA ARG A 84 -13.37 19.68 12.57
C ARG A 84 -13.18 21.08 11.98
N ASN A 85 -12.84 21.16 10.70
CA ASN A 85 -12.50 22.42 10.04
C ASN A 85 -13.59 22.96 9.12
N ARG A 86 -14.78 22.33 9.08
CA ARG A 86 -15.90 22.82 8.28
C ARG A 86 -16.50 24.08 8.93
N PRO A 87 -16.44 25.27 8.32
CA PRO A 87 -17.38 26.33 8.66
C PRO A 87 -18.80 25.84 8.30
N LEU A 88 -19.82 26.25 9.05
CA LEU A 88 -21.24 25.87 8.89
C LEU A 88 -21.89 26.29 7.55
N ALA A 89 -21.12 26.45 6.47
CA ALA A 89 -21.58 26.92 5.17
C ALA A 89 -21.46 25.82 4.10
N HIS A 90 -22.64 25.38 3.68
CA HIS A 90 -22.97 24.74 2.41
C HIS A 90 -22.45 23.33 2.11
N GLN A 91 -23.46 22.55 1.75
CA GLN A 91 -23.49 21.16 1.37
C GLN A 91 -23.03 21.03 -0.08
N GLU A 92 -21.71 21.04 -0.32
CA GLU A 92 -21.19 20.46 -1.54
C GLU A 92 -20.93 18.97 -1.28
N VAL A 93 -21.76 18.14 -1.91
CA VAL A 93 -21.53 16.70 -2.08
C VAL A 93 -20.41 16.59 -3.11
N GLY A 94 -19.18 16.92 -2.69
CA GLY A 94 -18.05 17.13 -3.58
C GLY A 94 -17.01 16.03 -3.42
N ARG A 95 -17.11 15.02 -4.29
CA ARG A 95 -16.02 14.09 -4.66
C ARG A 95 -15.27 13.47 -3.48
N PHE A 96 -15.92 12.49 -2.87
CA PHE A 96 -15.19 11.39 -2.23
C PHE A 96 -14.27 10.76 -3.30
N CYS A 97 -13.01 10.53 -2.96
CA CYS A 97 -12.37 9.31 -3.45
C CYS A 97 -13.24 8.13 -3.01
#